data_AF-A0A7V9LJZ2-F1
#
_entry.id   AF-A0A7V9LJZ2-F1
#
_cell.length_a   1.000
_cell.length_b   1.000
_cell.length_c   1.000
_cell.angle_alpha   90.00
_cell.angle_beta   90.00
_cell.angle_gamma   90.00
#
_symmetry.space_group_name_H-M   'P 1'
#
loop_
_entity.id
_entity.type
_entity.pdbx_description
1 polymer ?
#
loop_
_entity_poly.entity_id
_entity_poly.type
_entity_poly.pdbx_seq_one_letter_code
_entity_poly.pdbx_strand_id
1 'polypeptide(L)'
;LQAKDHAEAMQLVATDRAQAFIMDDILLAGQIANQQNPGAYTILNESLRTEPYGMMLRREDPQFKALVDRAVAAVYKSGEINKIYAKWFTSAIPPRNINMNFPQTPAITEAFKNPNDKGVQ
;
A
#
# COMPACT_ATOMS: atom_id res chain seq x y z
N LEU A 1 8.05 -20.68 9.88
CA LEU A 1 9.07 -19.97 9.06
C LEU A 1 9.04 -18.51 9.49
N GLN A 2 10.19 -17.87 9.63
CA GLN A 2 10.27 -16.45 9.94
C GLN A 2 11.09 -15.78 8.85
N ALA A 3 10.51 -14.78 8.20
CA ALA A 3 11.19 -13.90 7.27
C ALA A 3 11.51 -12.58 7.99
N LYS A 4 12.65 -11.96 7.66
CA LYS A 4 13.07 -10.69 8.27
C LYS A 4 12.33 -9.48 7.68
N ASP A 5 11.88 -9.60 6.43
CA ASP A 5 11.23 -8.53 5.66
C ASP A 5 10.29 -9.14 4.59
N HIS A 6 9.55 -8.26 3.89
CA HIS A 6 8.60 -8.67 2.86
C HIS A 6 9.25 -9.35 1.64
N ALA A 7 10.48 -8.97 1.30
CA ALA A 7 11.18 -9.56 0.16
C ALA A 7 11.59 -11.00 0.46
N GLU A 8 12.12 -11.26 1.65
CA GLU A 8 12.41 -12.61 2.11
C GLU A 8 11.14 -13.46 2.22
N ALA A 9 10.03 -12.89 2.73
CA ALA A 9 8.76 -13.61 2.80
C ALA A 9 8.24 -14.02 1.41
N MET A 10 8.33 -13.14 0.43
CA MET A 10 7.99 -13.46 -0.96
C MET A 10 8.90 -14.54 -1.54
N GLN A 11 10.20 -14.50 -1.24
CA GLN A 11 11.13 -15.55 -1.68
C GLN A 11 10.82 -16.93 -1.10
N LEU A 12 10.31 -17.00 0.14
CA LEU A 12 9.87 -18.28 0.70
C LEU A 12 8.72 -18.89 -0.12
N VAL A 13 7.80 -18.08 -0.64
CA VAL A 13 6.74 -18.55 -1.54
C VAL A 13 7.32 -18.91 -2.92
N ALA A 14 8.15 -18.04 -3.48
CA ALA A 14 8.76 -18.26 -4.80
C ALA A 14 9.65 -19.51 -4.88
N THR A 15 10.19 -19.96 -3.73
CA THR A 15 11.05 -21.15 -3.62
C THR A 15 10.33 -22.36 -3.03
N ASP A 16 8.99 -22.34 -2.99
CA ASP A 16 8.13 -23.43 -2.49
C ASP A 16 8.42 -23.84 -1.02
N ARG A 17 9.04 -22.94 -0.26
CA ARG A 17 9.25 -23.12 1.18
C ARG A 17 8.03 -22.74 1.99
N ALA A 18 7.17 -21.87 1.46
CA ALA A 18 5.89 -21.48 2.04
C ALA A 18 4.80 -21.55 0.96
N GLN A 19 3.60 -21.99 1.35
CA GLN A 19 2.46 -22.11 0.42
C GLN A 19 1.76 -20.77 0.16
N ALA A 20 1.85 -19.83 1.10
CA ALA A 20 1.21 -18.52 1.01
C ALA A 20 1.97 -17.48 1.82
N PHE A 21 1.82 -16.21 1.45
CA PHE A 21 2.31 -15.06 2.19
C PHE A 21 1.13 -14.15 2.53
N ILE A 22 0.82 -14.05 3.82
CA ILE A 22 -0.25 -13.19 4.35
C ILE A 22 0.36 -11.82 4.66
N MET A 23 -0.12 -10.79 3.96
CA MET A 23 0.32 -9.40 4.10
C MET A 23 -0.69 -8.48 3.43
N ASP A 24 -0.53 -7.17 3.62
CA ASP A 24 -1.33 -6.14 2.98
C ASP A 24 -1.26 -6.25 1.45
N ASP A 25 -2.42 -6.11 0.81
CA ASP A 25 -2.61 -6.30 -0.64
C ASP A 25 -1.65 -5.48 -1.50
N ILE A 26 -1.41 -4.23 -1.13
CA ILE A 26 -0.52 -3.33 -1.84
C ILE A 26 0.96 -3.74 -1.71
N LEU A 27 1.35 -4.29 -0.55
CA LEU A 27 2.69 -4.81 -0.34
C LEU A 27 2.88 -6.11 -1.12
N LEU A 28 1.87 -6.99 -1.12
CA LEU A 28 1.86 -8.19 -1.95
C LEU A 28 1.97 -7.85 -3.44
N ALA A 29 1.18 -6.88 -3.92
CA ALA A 29 1.23 -6.42 -5.31
C ALA A 29 2.63 -5.91 -5.67
N GLY A 30 3.29 -5.16 -4.78
CA GLY A 30 4.66 -4.73 -4.97
C GLY A 30 5.67 -5.87 -5.01
N GLN A 31 5.52 -6.88 -4.16
CA GLN A 31 6.39 -8.06 -4.17
C GLN A 31 6.21 -8.90 -5.44
N ILE A 32 4.95 -9.12 -5.86
CA ILE A 32 4.58 -9.87 -7.07
C ILE A 32 5.10 -9.16 -8.32
N ALA A 33 4.91 -7.84 -8.42
CA ALA A 33 5.35 -7.06 -9.57
C ALA A 33 6.89 -7.08 -9.77
N ASN A 34 7.65 -7.41 -8.71
CA ASN A 34 9.10 -7.58 -8.75
C ASN A 34 9.57 -9.02 -9.04
N GLN A 35 8.66 -10.00 -9.15
CA GLN A 35 9.03 -11.39 -9.47
C GLN A 35 9.39 -11.56 -10.94
N GLN A 36 10.18 -12.60 -11.24
CA GLN A 36 10.52 -12.96 -12.63
C GLN A 36 9.29 -13.31 -13.46
N ASN A 37 8.30 -13.98 -12.84
CA ASN A 37 7.02 -14.31 -13.45
C ASN A 37 5.87 -13.85 -12.54
N PRO A 38 5.45 -12.57 -12.61
CA PRO A 38 4.36 -12.05 -11.76
C PRO A 38 3.03 -12.78 -11.94
N GLY A 39 2.76 -13.29 -13.16
CA GLY A 39 1.53 -14.02 -13.48
C GLY A 39 1.42 -15.41 -12.82
N ALA A 40 2.47 -15.90 -12.16
CA ALA A 40 2.44 -17.12 -11.38
C ALA A 40 1.77 -16.95 -9.99
N TYR A 41 1.47 -15.72 -9.59
CA TYR A 41 0.94 -15.40 -8.27
C TYR A 41 -0.44 -14.76 -8.38
N THR A 42 -1.27 -15.00 -7.37
CA THR A 42 -2.58 -14.36 -7.25
C THR A 42 -2.77 -13.88 -5.82
N ILE A 43 -3.37 -12.70 -5.67
CA ILE A 43 -3.83 -12.18 -4.38
C ILE A 43 -5.29 -12.61 -4.25
N LEU A 44 -5.61 -13.31 -3.16
CA LEU A 44 -6.98 -13.76 -2.88
C LEU A 44 -7.86 -12.57 -2.48
N ASN A 45 -9.16 -12.66 -2.76
CA ASN A 45 -10.12 -11.59 -2.47
C ASN A 45 -10.48 -11.52 -0.98
N GLU A 46 -10.28 -12.61 -0.25
CA GLU A 46 -10.53 -12.72 1.18
C GLU A 46 -9.54 -11.85 1.95
N SER A 47 -10.07 -10.88 2.68
CA SER A 47 -9.29 -10.05 3.60
C SER A 47 -9.59 -10.45 5.04
N LEU A 48 -8.54 -10.52 5.85
CA LEU A 48 -8.67 -10.75 7.30
C LEU A 48 -9.15 -9.49 8.03
N ARG A 49 -8.89 -8.30 7.47
CA ARG A 49 -9.15 -6.99 8.07
C ARG A 49 -8.79 -5.86 7.11
N THR A 50 -9.42 -4.70 7.30
CA THR A 50 -9.04 -3.46 6.62
C THR A 50 -8.19 -2.62 7.57
N GLU A 51 -6.98 -2.25 7.14
CA GLU A 51 -6.04 -1.46 7.95
C GLU A 51 -5.68 -0.16 7.22
N PRO A 52 -6.20 1.01 7.63
CA PRO A 52 -5.86 2.28 7.02
C PRO A 52 -4.43 2.69 7.42
N TYR A 53 -3.62 3.03 6.42
CA TYR A 53 -2.27 3.55 6.66
C TYR A 53 -2.31 5.04 7.01
N GLY A 54 -1.57 5.41 8.06
CA GLY A 54 -1.40 6.79 8.49
C GLY A 54 0.07 7.15 8.68
N MET A 55 0.36 8.45 8.72
CA MET A 55 1.69 8.92 9.10
C MET A 55 1.86 8.79 10.62
N MET A 56 2.88 8.03 11.03
CA MET A 56 3.21 7.86 12.44
C MET A 56 3.98 9.06 12.96
N LEU A 57 3.48 9.66 14.05
CA LEU A 57 4.03 10.85 14.69
C LEU A 57 4.28 10.59 16.18
N ARG A 58 5.02 11.48 16.85
CA ARG A 58 5.10 11.47 18.32
C ARG A 58 3.71 11.75 18.90
N ARG A 59 3.34 10.99 19.95
CA ARG A 59 1.99 11.01 20.54
C ARG A 59 1.58 12.39 21.08
N GLU A 60 2.44 13.04 21.84
CA GLU A 60 2.12 14.27 22.58
C GLU A 60 2.50 15.55 21.81
N ASP A 61 2.34 15.54 20.49
CA ASP A 61 2.71 16.65 19.59
C ASP A 61 1.52 17.10 18.70
N PRO A 62 0.47 17.68 19.31
CA PRO A 62 -0.75 18.03 18.58
C PRO A 62 -0.55 19.14 17.55
N GLN A 63 0.42 20.04 17.77
CA GLN A 63 0.73 21.09 16.80
C GLN A 63 1.35 20.51 15.53
N PHE A 64 2.29 19.57 15.68
CA PHE A 64 2.87 18.88 14.53
C PHE A 64 1.85 18.01 13.81
N LYS A 65 1.01 17.26 14.55
CA LYS A 65 -0.11 16.54 13.95
C LYS A 65 -1.01 17.45 13.13
N ALA A 66 -1.43 18.59 13.67
CA ALA A 66 -2.29 19.53 12.95
C ALA A 66 -1.62 20.09 11.67
N LEU A 67 -0.29 20.28 11.68
CA LEU A 67 0.45 20.66 10.48
C LEU A 67 0.41 19.56 9.42
N VAL A 68 0.69 18.33 9.82
CA VAL A 68 0.70 17.15 8.95
C VAL A 68 -0.69 16.92 8.35
N ASP A 69 -1.73 16.92 9.17
CA ASP A 69 -3.12 16.74 8.72
C ASP A 69 -3.53 17.80 7.70
N ARG A 70 -3.17 19.08 7.92
CA ARG A 70 -3.43 20.17 6.97
C ARG A 70 -2.71 19.95 5.63
N ALA A 71 -1.44 19.52 5.67
CA ALA A 71 -0.67 19.29 4.47
C ALA A 71 -1.25 18.14 3.62
N VAL A 72 -1.58 17.01 4.25
CA VAL A 72 -2.21 15.87 3.57
C VAL A 72 -3.58 16.24 3.00
N ALA A 73 -4.42 16.89 3.81
CA ALA A 73 -5.74 17.31 3.37
C ALA A 73 -5.67 18.26 2.17
N ALA A 74 -4.65 19.13 2.09
CA ALA A 74 -4.43 19.99 0.94
C ALA A 74 -4.12 19.19 -0.34
N VAL A 75 -3.26 18.16 -0.25
CA VAL A 75 -2.93 17.26 -1.39
C VAL A 75 -4.16 16.48 -1.87
N TYR A 76 -5.02 16.05 -0.94
CA TYR A 76 -6.23 15.31 -1.30
C TYR A 76 -7.27 16.23 -1.95
N LYS A 77 -7.54 17.38 -1.32
CA LYS A 77 -8.51 18.37 -1.82
C LYS A 77 -8.12 19.00 -3.15
N SER A 78 -6.82 19.14 -3.43
CA SER A 78 -6.34 19.64 -4.72
C SER A 78 -6.50 18.62 -5.85
N GLY A 79 -6.75 17.35 -5.54
CA GLY A 79 -6.76 16.24 -6.49
C GLY A 79 -5.37 15.79 -6.94
N GLU A 80 -4.29 16.40 -6.43
CA GLU A 80 -2.90 16.01 -6.71
C GLU A 80 -2.64 14.55 -6.33
N ILE A 81 -3.33 14.06 -5.29
CA ILE A 81 -3.27 12.66 -4.88
C ILE A 81 -3.56 11.67 -6.01
N ASN A 82 -4.42 12.01 -6.98
CA ASN A 82 -4.72 11.13 -8.10
C ASN A 82 -3.52 10.97 -9.04
N LYS A 83 -2.74 12.03 -9.25
CA LYS A 83 -1.50 11.97 -10.03
C LYS A 83 -0.42 11.18 -9.29
N ILE A 84 -0.31 11.39 -7.98
CA ILE A 84 0.62 10.64 -7.12
C ILE A 84 0.27 9.15 -7.17
N TYR A 85 -1.00 8.81 -6.97
CA TYR A 85 -1.47 7.43 -7.01
C TYR A 85 -1.21 6.78 -8.37
N ALA A 86 -1.59 7.46 -9.46
CA ALA A 86 -1.40 6.94 -10.81
C ALA A 86 0.06 6.66 -11.12
N LYS A 87 0.97 7.56 -10.70
CA LYS A 87 2.41 7.41 -10.90
C LYS A 87 2.95 6.13 -10.26
N TRP A 88 2.53 5.82 -9.03
CA TRP A 88 3.13 4.74 -8.25
C TRP A 88 2.44 3.39 -8.43
N PHE A 89 1.12 3.37 -8.67
CA PHE A 89 0.34 2.14 -8.59
C PHE A 89 -0.26 1.68 -9.92
N THR A 90 -0.44 2.58 -10.89
CA THR A 90 -1.06 2.25 -12.18
C THR A 90 -0.22 2.65 -13.38
N SER A 91 1.02 3.09 -13.16
CA SER A 91 1.97 3.45 -14.21
C SER A 91 3.28 2.69 -14.02
N ALA A 92 4.05 2.56 -15.09
CA ALA A 92 5.36 1.97 -15.00
C ALA A 92 6.32 2.88 -14.21
N ILE A 93 6.98 2.33 -13.18
CA ILE A 93 7.92 3.04 -12.31
C ILE A 93 9.37 2.65 -12.59
N PRO A 94 10.30 3.63 -12.70
CA PRO A 94 11.72 3.34 -12.86
C PRO A 94 12.33 2.73 -11.58
N PRO A 95 13.48 2.03 -11.67
CA PRO A 95 14.30 1.82 -12.87
C PRO A 95 13.88 0.60 -13.71
N ARG A 96 13.09 -0.32 -13.13
CA ARG A 96 12.71 -1.58 -13.80
C ARG A 96 11.48 -1.48 -14.71
N ASN A 97 10.87 -0.29 -14.76
CA ASN A 97 9.66 -0.02 -15.56
C ASN A 97 8.51 -0.99 -15.23
N ILE A 98 8.37 -1.33 -13.95
CA ILE A 98 7.34 -2.24 -13.44
C ILE A 98 6.07 -1.45 -13.18
N ASN A 99 4.90 -2.03 -13.47
CA ASN A 99 3.61 -1.47 -13.08
C ASN A 99 2.95 -2.40 -12.05
N MET A 100 2.50 -1.86 -10.91
CA MET A 100 1.82 -2.64 -9.88
C MET A 100 0.41 -3.07 -10.32
N ASN A 101 -0.16 -2.40 -11.33
CA ASN A 101 -1.53 -2.63 -11.83
C ASN A 101 -2.57 -2.64 -10.70
N PHE A 102 -2.42 -1.73 -9.75
CA PHE A 102 -3.23 -1.66 -8.54
C PHE A 102 -4.14 -0.42 -8.61
N PRO A 103 -5.38 -0.55 -9.14
CA PRO A 103 -6.31 0.58 -9.21
C PRO A 103 -6.83 0.96 -7.82
N GLN A 104 -7.31 2.21 -7.68
CA GLN A 104 -7.93 2.66 -6.44
C GLN A 104 -9.12 1.78 -6.07
N THR A 105 -9.12 1.31 -4.82
CA THR A 105 -10.28 0.64 -4.24
C THR A 105 -11.33 1.66 -3.82
N PRO A 106 -12.60 1.25 -3.58
CA PRO A 106 -13.61 2.13 -3.02
C PRO A 106 -13.18 2.78 -1.70
N ALA A 107 -12.47 2.04 -0.85
CA ALA A 107 -11.94 2.55 0.42
C ALA A 107 -10.89 3.65 0.22
N ILE A 108 -9.96 3.48 -0.72
CA ILE A 108 -8.96 4.50 -1.07
C ILE A 108 -9.63 5.75 -1.63
N THR A 109 -10.60 5.56 -2.52
CA THR A 109 -11.35 6.67 -3.14
C THR A 109 -12.09 7.49 -2.08
N GLU A 110 -12.75 6.80 -1.12
CA GLU A 110 -13.46 7.45 -0.01
C GLU A 110 -12.50 8.18 0.92
N ALA A 111 -11.33 7.60 1.24
CA ALA A 111 -10.32 8.25 2.08
C ALA A 111 -9.78 9.55 1.46
N PHE A 112 -9.63 9.61 0.13
CA PHE A 112 -9.21 10.84 -0.56
C PHE A 112 -10.32 11.89 -0.58
N LYS A 113 -11.58 11.47 -0.73
CA LYS A 113 -12.72 12.39 -0.73
C LYS A 113 -13.00 12.96 0.66
N ASN A 114 -12.93 12.12 1.69
CA ASN A 114 -13.27 12.42 3.07
C ASN A 114 -12.12 12.06 4.04
N PRO A 115 -10.99 12.80 4.00
CA PRO A 115 -9.84 12.52 4.85
C PRO A 115 -10.20 12.57 6.33
N ASN A 116 -9.73 11.57 7.06
CA ASN A 116 -9.86 11.45 8.50
C ASN A 116 -8.67 10.65 9.07
N ASP A 117 -8.55 10.62 10.39
CA ASP A 117 -7.51 9.91 11.14
C ASP A 117 -8.09 8.80 12.04
N LYS A 118 -9.29 8.30 11.71
CA LYS A 118 -9.91 7.19 12.44
C LYS A 118 -9.15 5.91 12.09
N GLY A 119 -8.64 5.23 13.12
CA GLY A 119 -8.03 3.91 12.96
C GLY A 119 -9.05 2.79 12.76
N VAL A 120 -8.56 1.54 12.77
CA VAL A 120 -9.40 0.34 12.83
C VAL A 120 -10.07 0.27 14.20
N GLN A 121 -11.39 0.09 14.22
CA GLN A 121 -12.16 -0.23 15.44
C GLN A 121 -12.29 -1.74 15.60
#